data_AF-A0A8X7N1F3-F1
#
_entry.id   AF-A0A8X7N1F3-F1
#
_cell.length_a   1.000
_cell.length_b   1.000
_cell.length_c   1.000
_cell.angle_alpha   90.00
_cell.angle_beta   90.00
_cell.angle_gamma   90.00
#
_symmetry.space_group_name_H-M   'P 1'
#
loop_
_entity.id
_entity.type
_entity.pdbx_description
1 polymer ?
#
loop_
_entity_poly.entity_id
_entity_poly.type
_entity_poly.pdbx_seq_one_letter_code
_entity_poly.pdbx_strand_id
1 'polypeptide(L)'
;ITGNDEDGGNYVADVQAGDLWSFPRGVPHSLQAGPDGAQYLLVFDDGNFDAQGTTFMVDDWIAHTPKDVLAENFGIDASAFANVTTPDPYIVASDSWPSLEDAQAAVSSNPQGQTKAPFHYELSKQEPTHAPGGGGWVKITDLRQFPASSTLASALVHVEPDAIRELHWHKNTEWGYILSGNGRATAFAGSASARTFDLQPGDSWVFPTNFGHYIQNVGNEPLVFLEIFRGPNFGDDVKFDDFSLQQWLALNPPELVARNLNVSISVVQQLKKEKQILVA
;
A
#
# COMPACT_ATOMS: atom_id res chain seq x y z
N ILE A 1 -6.08 11.84 10.70
CA ILE A 1 -7.09 11.16 9.85
C ILE A 1 -8.37 10.93 10.63
N THR A 2 -9.52 10.91 9.97
CA THR A 2 -10.79 10.45 10.56
C THR A 2 -11.48 9.42 9.67
N GLY A 3 -12.32 8.56 10.25
CA GLY A 3 -13.18 7.68 9.49
C GLY A 3 -14.35 7.14 10.32
N ASN A 4 -15.39 6.64 9.65
CA ASN A 4 -16.56 6.05 10.30
C ASN A 4 -16.89 4.70 9.68
N ASP A 5 -16.99 3.64 10.50
CA ASP A 5 -17.41 2.33 10.02
C ASP A 5 -18.94 2.27 9.79
N GLU A 6 -19.39 1.21 9.12
CA GLU A 6 -20.79 0.99 8.75
C GLU A 6 -21.72 0.80 9.96
N ASP A 7 -21.17 0.49 11.13
CA ASP A 7 -21.91 0.35 12.39
C ASP A 7 -22.00 1.70 13.14
N GLY A 8 -21.43 2.77 12.57
CA GLY A 8 -21.43 4.13 13.15
C GLY A 8 -20.28 4.39 14.13
N GLY A 9 -19.32 3.48 14.26
CA GLY A 9 -18.11 3.68 15.06
C GLY A 9 -17.23 4.74 14.44
N ASN A 10 -16.67 5.64 15.27
CA ASN A 10 -15.78 6.70 14.79
C ASN A 10 -14.31 6.42 15.10
N TYR A 11 -13.43 6.86 14.20
CA TYR A 11 -11.98 6.75 14.34
C TYR A 11 -11.34 8.12 14.14
N VAL A 12 -10.46 8.51 15.07
CA VAL A 12 -9.67 9.74 15.02
C VAL A 12 -8.26 9.42 15.48
N ALA A 13 -7.29 9.61 14.60
CA ALA A 13 -5.89 9.29 14.86
C ALA A 13 -4.94 10.25 14.13
N ASP A 14 -3.79 10.51 14.74
CA ASP A 14 -2.65 11.09 14.04
C ASP A 14 -1.85 9.99 13.36
N VAL A 15 -1.28 10.31 12.20
CA VAL A 15 -0.42 9.41 11.43
C VAL A 15 0.86 10.16 11.11
N GLN A 16 2.00 9.54 11.35
CA GLN A 16 3.32 10.15 11.15
C GLN A 16 4.05 9.54 9.93
N ALA A 17 5.18 10.14 9.57
CA ALA A 17 6.01 9.65 8.48
C ALA A 17 6.41 8.18 8.70
N GLY A 18 6.18 7.35 7.69
CA GLY A 18 6.48 5.92 7.73
C GLY A 18 5.35 5.03 8.25
N ASP A 19 4.20 5.59 8.64
CA ASP A 19 2.99 4.83 8.99
C ASP A 19 2.08 4.63 7.79
N LEU A 20 1.12 3.71 7.94
CA LEU A 20 0.11 3.38 6.93
C LEU A 20 -1.29 3.73 7.45
N TRP A 21 -2.20 4.02 6.52
CA TRP A 21 -3.64 3.98 6.77
C TRP A 21 -4.36 3.23 5.67
N SER A 22 -5.53 2.71 6.00
CA SER A 22 -6.43 2.05 5.05
C SER A 22 -7.87 2.30 5.47
N PHE A 23 -8.67 2.76 4.51
CA PHE A 23 -10.11 2.89 4.66
C PHE A 23 -10.77 1.80 3.83
N PRO A 24 -11.50 0.87 4.46
CA PRO A 24 -12.28 -0.13 3.73
C PRO A 24 -13.24 0.53 2.72
N ARG A 25 -13.61 -0.23 1.68
CA ARG A 25 -14.46 0.28 0.60
C ARG A 25 -15.74 0.94 1.15
N GLY A 26 -15.95 2.20 0.78
CA GLY A 26 -17.14 2.97 1.14
C GLY A 26 -17.11 3.62 2.52
N VAL A 27 -16.06 3.40 3.32
CA VAL A 27 -15.87 4.08 4.61
C VAL A 27 -15.58 5.57 4.35
N PRO A 28 -16.45 6.50 4.78
CA PRO A 28 -16.18 7.93 4.68
C PRO A 28 -15.01 8.30 5.60
N HIS A 29 -14.16 9.20 5.12
CA HIS A 29 -12.94 9.57 5.81
C HIS A 29 -12.52 11.01 5.50
N SER A 30 -11.61 11.53 6.31
CA SER A 30 -10.96 12.82 6.06
C SER A 30 -9.47 12.77 6.39
N LEU A 31 -8.70 13.58 5.66
CA LEU A 31 -7.28 13.80 5.87
C LEU A 31 -7.07 15.28 6.19
N GLN A 32 -6.41 15.55 7.31
CA GLN A 32 -5.96 16.89 7.68
C GLN A 32 -4.45 16.80 7.91
N ALA A 33 -3.69 17.60 7.17
CA ALA A 33 -2.26 17.72 7.40
C ALA A 33 -2.00 18.40 8.75
N GLY A 34 -0.91 18.00 9.42
CA GLY A 34 -0.41 18.72 10.60
C GLY A 34 0.07 20.14 10.26
N PRO A 35 0.48 20.93 11.27
CA PRO A 35 0.91 22.32 11.08
C PRO A 35 2.14 22.46 10.16
N ASP A 36 2.97 21.43 10.09
CA ASP A 36 4.16 21.39 9.23
C ASP A 36 3.86 20.89 7.80
N GLY A 37 2.59 20.60 7.51
CA GLY A 37 2.17 19.97 6.26
C GLY A 37 2.32 18.44 6.29
N ALA A 38 1.94 17.80 5.18
CA ALA A 38 2.06 16.36 5.00
C ALA A 38 2.28 16.03 3.53
N GLN A 39 3.09 15.02 3.25
CA GLN A 39 3.25 14.41 1.94
C GLN A 39 3.09 12.90 2.10
N TYR A 40 2.27 12.30 1.24
CA TYR A 40 1.90 10.90 1.32
C TYR A 40 1.61 10.32 -0.05
N LEU A 41 1.67 8.99 -0.16
CA LEU A 41 1.28 8.23 -1.33
C LEU A 41 -0.07 7.57 -1.06
N LEU A 42 -1.07 7.86 -1.90
CA LEU A 42 -2.35 7.14 -1.89
C LEU A 42 -2.32 6.06 -2.97
N VAL A 43 -2.75 4.85 -2.60
CA VAL A 43 -2.89 3.74 -3.54
C VAL A 43 -4.30 3.19 -3.44
N PHE A 44 -4.95 3.07 -4.59
CA PHE A 44 -6.29 2.52 -4.72
C PHE A 44 -6.23 1.14 -5.37
N ASP A 45 -7.12 0.24 -4.96
CA ASP A 45 -7.15 -1.14 -5.46
C ASP A 45 -7.82 -1.27 -6.85
N ASP A 46 -8.21 -0.14 -7.45
CA ASP A 46 -8.67 -0.01 -8.83
C ASP A 46 -7.78 0.97 -9.61
N GLY A 47 -7.25 0.52 -10.75
CA GLY A 47 -6.44 1.35 -11.65
C GLY A 47 -7.24 2.41 -12.41
N ASN A 48 -8.58 2.36 -12.34
CA ASN A 48 -9.48 3.35 -12.93
C ASN A 48 -10.11 4.26 -11.85
N PHE A 49 -9.29 4.74 -10.92
CA PHE A 49 -9.76 5.57 -9.80
C PHE A 49 -10.52 6.83 -10.24
N ASP A 50 -10.13 7.47 -11.34
CA ASP A 50 -10.79 8.69 -11.83
C ASP A 50 -12.16 8.45 -12.48
N ALA A 51 -12.66 7.20 -12.46
CA ALA A 51 -14.00 6.90 -12.94
C ALA A 51 -15.08 7.62 -12.13
N GLN A 52 -16.20 7.90 -12.78
CA GLN A 52 -17.38 8.43 -12.08
C GLN A 52 -17.84 7.44 -11.00
N GLY A 53 -18.07 7.96 -9.80
CA GLY A 53 -18.54 7.17 -8.66
C GLY A 53 -17.44 6.58 -7.79
N THR A 54 -16.20 7.10 -7.87
CA THR A 54 -15.09 6.65 -7.03
C THR A 54 -14.87 7.53 -5.79
N THR A 55 -14.87 8.86 -5.95
CA THR A 55 -14.88 9.82 -4.84
C THR A 55 -16.25 10.50 -4.74
N PHE A 56 -16.68 10.74 -3.51
CA PHE A 56 -17.94 11.42 -3.21
C PHE A 56 -17.65 12.52 -2.18
N MET A 57 -17.66 13.77 -2.62
CA MET A 57 -17.38 14.90 -1.75
C MET A 57 -18.67 15.33 -1.05
N VAL A 58 -18.60 15.52 0.27
CA VAL A 58 -19.79 15.72 1.11
C VAL A 58 -20.51 17.02 0.76
N ASP A 59 -19.75 18.07 0.48
CA ASP A 59 -20.23 19.37 0.02
C ASP A 59 -20.85 19.29 -1.37
N ASP A 60 -20.23 18.55 -2.31
CA ASP A 60 -20.80 18.30 -3.63
C ASP A 60 -22.16 17.58 -3.54
N TRP A 61 -22.25 16.54 -2.70
CA TRP A 61 -23.51 15.84 -2.48
C TRP A 61 -24.58 16.75 -1.85
N ILE A 62 -24.22 17.56 -0.85
CA ILE A 62 -25.14 18.52 -0.22
C ILE A 62 -25.56 19.63 -1.21
N ALA A 63 -24.65 20.11 -2.06
CA ALA A 63 -24.94 21.13 -3.06
C ALA A 63 -25.92 20.62 -4.14
N HIS A 64 -25.86 19.33 -4.45
CA HIS A 64 -26.71 18.65 -5.44
C HIS A 64 -27.92 17.92 -4.85
N THR A 65 -28.21 18.12 -3.56
CA THR A 65 -29.44 17.62 -2.92
C THR A 65 -30.45 18.75 -2.75
N PRO A 66 -31.74 18.56 -3.10
CA PRO A 66 -32.78 19.57 -2.89
C PRO A 66 -32.81 20.06 -1.43
N LYS A 67 -32.90 21.38 -1.24
CA LYS A 67 -32.77 21.99 0.10
C LYS A 67 -33.91 21.61 1.05
N ASP A 68 -35.09 21.36 0.51
CA ASP A 68 -36.24 20.83 1.25
C ASP A 68 -36.01 19.38 1.70
N VAL A 69 -35.41 18.54 0.86
CA VAL A 69 -34.99 17.18 1.24
C VAL A 69 -33.92 17.20 2.33
N LEU A 70 -32.93 18.11 2.24
CA LEU A 70 -31.96 18.30 3.32
C LEU A 70 -32.63 18.76 4.62
N ALA A 71 -33.54 19.72 4.54
CA ALA A 71 -34.28 20.19 5.71
C ALA A 71 -35.08 19.07 6.38
N GLU A 72 -35.76 18.24 5.59
CA GLU A 72 -36.48 17.05 6.07
C GLU A 72 -35.53 16.03 6.72
N ASN A 73 -34.42 15.69 6.05
CA ASN A 73 -33.46 14.70 6.52
C ASN A 73 -32.77 15.11 7.83
N PHE A 74 -32.34 16.36 7.93
CA PHE A 74 -31.60 16.87 9.10
C PHE A 74 -32.52 17.43 10.19
N GLY A 75 -33.81 17.64 9.91
CA GLY A 75 -34.75 18.27 10.85
C GLY A 75 -34.41 19.73 11.18
N ILE A 76 -33.73 20.44 10.27
CA ILE A 76 -33.31 21.84 10.42
C ILE A 76 -33.80 22.68 9.24
N ASP A 77 -33.83 24.00 9.41
CA ASP A 77 -34.29 24.91 8.36
C ASP A 77 -33.37 24.86 7.13
N ALA A 78 -33.98 24.89 5.93
CA ALA A 78 -33.28 24.81 4.64
C ALA A 78 -32.22 25.92 4.47
N SER A 79 -32.38 27.07 5.12
CA SER A 79 -31.43 28.17 5.10
C SER A 79 -30.07 27.82 5.71
N ALA A 80 -29.97 26.79 6.55
CA ALA A 80 -28.70 26.30 7.09
C ALA A 80 -27.72 25.85 5.99
N PHE A 81 -28.24 25.43 4.84
CA PHE A 81 -27.46 24.93 3.70
C PHE A 81 -27.31 25.97 2.58
N ALA A 82 -27.72 27.23 2.79
CA ALA A 82 -27.71 28.28 1.76
C ALA A 82 -26.29 28.66 1.30
N ASN A 83 -25.30 28.50 2.20
CA ASN A 83 -23.90 28.85 1.94
C ASN A 83 -23.01 27.66 1.58
N VAL A 84 -23.58 26.44 1.48
CA VAL A 84 -22.82 25.31 0.94
C VAL A 84 -22.64 25.58 -0.55
N THR A 85 -21.42 25.95 -0.91
CA THR A 85 -21.08 26.39 -2.26
C THR A 85 -21.03 25.21 -3.22
N THR A 86 -21.20 25.49 -4.51
CA THR A 86 -21.12 24.52 -5.62
C THR A 86 -19.75 24.27 -6.23
N PRO A 87 -18.68 25.09 -6.07
CA PRO A 87 -17.35 24.56 -6.28
C PRO A 87 -17.18 23.43 -5.27
N ASP A 88 -16.67 22.30 -5.74
CA ASP A 88 -16.13 21.20 -4.94
C ASP A 88 -14.70 21.58 -4.54
N PRO A 89 -14.47 22.28 -3.42
CA PRO A 89 -13.12 22.48 -2.91
C PRO A 89 -12.58 21.14 -2.42
N TYR A 90 -12.03 20.36 -3.36
CA TYR A 90 -11.45 19.06 -3.10
C TYR A 90 -10.47 19.05 -1.91
N ILE A 91 -9.72 20.16 -1.74
CA ILE A 91 -8.86 20.43 -0.60
C ILE A 91 -9.14 21.86 -0.10
N VAL A 92 -9.32 22.01 1.21
CA VAL A 92 -9.50 23.30 1.89
C VAL A 92 -8.34 23.60 2.84
N ALA A 93 -7.96 24.88 2.96
CA ALA A 93 -6.97 25.30 3.93
C ALA A 93 -7.55 25.20 5.36
N SER A 94 -6.72 24.73 6.30
CA SER A 94 -7.07 24.73 7.73
C SER A 94 -6.42 25.91 8.42
N ASP A 95 -7.19 26.60 9.26
CA ASP A 95 -6.69 27.67 10.15
C ASP A 95 -6.48 27.18 11.60
N SER A 96 -6.77 25.91 11.88
CA SER A 96 -6.68 25.31 13.21
C SER A 96 -6.20 23.85 13.18
N TRP A 97 -5.50 23.44 14.24
CA TRP A 97 -5.02 22.07 14.46
C TRP A 97 -5.31 21.69 15.92
N PRO A 98 -6.51 21.16 16.24
CA PRO A 98 -6.79 20.68 17.58
C PRO A 98 -5.81 19.58 17.96
N SER A 99 -5.51 19.44 19.26
CA SER A 99 -4.73 18.28 19.73
C SER A 99 -5.52 16.99 19.46
N LEU A 100 -4.81 15.86 19.31
CA LEU A 100 -5.48 14.57 19.13
C LEU A 100 -6.44 14.26 20.29
N GLU A 101 -6.06 14.61 21.52
CA GLU A 101 -6.92 14.46 22.70
C GLU A 101 -8.21 15.28 22.58
N ASP A 102 -8.11 16.56 22.19
CA ASP A 102 -9.28 17.42 22.00
C ASP A 102 -10.17 16.91 20.86
N ALA A 103 -9.57 16.47 19.75
CA ALA A 103 -10.28 15.95 18.60
C ALA A 103 -11.04 14.65 18.95
N GLN A 104 -10.42 13.75 19.72
CA GLN A 104 -11.06 12.53 20.23
C GLN A 104 -12.16 12.85 21.26
N ALA A 105 -11.91 13.82 22.15
CA ALA A 105 -12.89 14.26 23.14
C ALA A 105 -14.16 14.83 22.48
N ALA A 106 -14.01 15.59 21.38
CA ALA A 106 -15.11 16.19 20.63
C ALA A 106 -16.12 15.14 20.08
N VAL A 107 -15.67 13.91 19.84
CA VAL A 107 -16.50 12.82 19.31
C VAL A 107 -16.69 11.67 20.30
N SER A 108 -16.24 11.83 21.55
CA SER A 108 -16.27 10.79 22.59
C SER A 108 -17.67 10.37 23.04
N SER A 109 -18.67 11.21 22.78
CA SER A 109 -20.08 10.96 23.11
C SER A 109 -20.82 10.10 22.07
N ASN A 110 -20.11 9.55 21.07
CA ASN A 110 -20.72 8.67 20.07
C ASN A 110 -21.36 7.44 20.75
N PRO A 111 -22.69 7.24 20.64
CA PRO A 111 -23.36 6.09 21.25
C PRO A 111 -22.92 4.73 20.70
N GLN A 112 -22.36 4.70 19.47
CA GLN A 112 -21.82 3.47 18.87
C GLN A 112 -20.36 3.20 19.25
N GLY A 113 -19.71 4.16 19.92
CA GLY A 113 -18.31 4.05 20.33
C GLY A 113 -17.33 4.16 19.15
N GLN A 114 -16.17 3.51 19.30
CA GLN A 114 -15.10 3.54 18.31
C GLN A 114 -15.20 2.38 17.32
N THR A 115 -14.49 2.50 16.20
CA THR A 115 -14.42 1.41 15.21
C THR A 115 -13.84 0.13 15.81
N LYS A 116 -14.28 -1.02 15.30
CA LYS A 116 -13.82 -2.35 15.79
C LYS A 116 -12.35 -2.64 15.46
N ALA A 117 -11.85 -2.06 14.38
CA ALA A 117 -10.47 -2.17 13.95
C ALA A 117 -9.88 -0.77 13.69
N PRO A 118 -8.59 -0.55 14.00
CA PRO A 118 -7.94 0.71 13.68
C PRO A 118 -7.79 0.88 12.16
N PHE A 119 -7.95 2.11 11.68
CA PHE A 119 -7.71 2.48 10.28
C PHE A 119 -6.27 2.94 10.00
N HIS A 120 -5.38 2.91 10.99
CA HIS A 120 -3.94 3.13 10.78
C HIS A 120 -3.11 2.01 11.38
N TYR A 121 -1.90 1.87 10.86
CA TYR A 121 -0.89 0.92 11.32
C TYR A 121 0.47 1.62 11.45
N GLU A 122 1.07 1.51 12.63
CA GLU A 122 2.34 2.17 12.98
C GLU A 122 3.55 1.43 12.37
N LEU A 123 3.62 1.34 11.04
CA LEU A 123 4.73 0.69 10.32
C LEU A 123 6.09 1.32 10.67
N SER A 124 6.11 2.61 11.05
CA SER A 124 7.33 3.28 11.54
C SER A 124 7.92 2.57 12.76
N LYS A 125 7.08 1.97 13.62
CA LYS A 125 7.49 1.26 14.84
C LYS A 125 7.66 -0.25 14.66
N GLN A 126 7.30 -0.79 13.50
CA GLN A 126 7.56 -2.20 13.19
C GLN A 126 9.07 -2.42 13.05
N GLU A 127 9.60 -3.40 13.78
CA GLU A 127 10.99 -3.83 13.61
C GLU A 127 11.20 -4.44 12.21
N PRO A 128 12.26 -4.04 11.48
CA PRO A 128 12.54 -4.61 10.18
C PRO A 128 12.97 -6.08 10.29
N THR A 129 12.53 -6.89 9.33
CA THR A 129 13.04 -8.25 9.17
C THR A 129 14.26 -8.19 8.25
N HIS A 130 15.44 -8.43 8.80
CA HIS A 130 16.67 -8.52 8.00
C HIS A 130 16.62 -9.72 7.05
N ALA A 131 16.96 -9.48 5.78
CA ALA A 131 16.95 -10.51 4.76
C ALA A 131 18.06 -11.53 5.03
N PRO A 132 17.78 -12.86 4.96
CA PRO A 132 18.81 -13.88 5.17
C PRO A 132 20.00 -13.78 4.22
N GLY A 133 19.81 -13.25 3.01
CA GLY A 133 20.88 -13.02 2.04
C GLY A 133 21.77 -11.82 2.35
N GLY A 134 21.53 -11.07 3.43
CA GLY A 134 22.38 -9.98 3.88
C GLY A 134 22.28 -8.69 3.06
N GLY A 135 21.41 -8.63 2.04
CA GLY A 135 21.30 -7.48 1.14
C GLY A 135 20.40 -6.33 1.63
N GLY A 136 19.90 -6.40 2.86
CA GLY A 136 19.05 -5.36 3.46
C GLY A 136 17.96 -5.90 4.36
N TRP A 137 16.79 -5.25 4.36
CA TRP A 137 15.65 -5.63 5.21
C TRP A 137 14.30 -5.32 4.56
N VAL A 138 13.24 -5.94 5.10
CA VAL A 138 11.85 -5.72 4.71
C VAL A 138 10.95 -5.47 5.91
N LYS A 139 9.92 -4.65 5.75
CA LYS A 139 8.76 -4.58 6.65
C LYS A 139 7.50 -4.93 5.86
N ILE A 140 6.84 -6.01 6.24
CA ILE A 140 5.66 -6.53 5.53
C ILE A 140 4.41 -6.24 6.36
N THR A 141 3.35 -5.81 5.68
CA THR A 141 2.02 -5.60 6.24
C THR A 141 0.98 -6.23 5.33
N ASP A 142 0.10 -7.06 5.89
CA ASP A 142 -1.10 -7.55 5.20
C ASP A 142 -2.27 -7.67 6.18
N LEU A 143 -3.39 -8.26 5.72
CA LEU A 143 -4.61 -8.40 6.51
C LEU A 143 -4.42 -9.07 7.89
N ARG A 144 -3.32 -9.82 8.09
CA ARG A 144 -3.01 -10.46 9.38
C ARG A 144 -2.55 -9.45 10.44
N GLN A 145 -1.80 -8.43 10.03
CA GLN A 145 -1.30 -7.37 10.92
C GLN A 145 -2.19 -6.12 10.87
N PHE A 146 -2.78 -5.83 9.71
CA PHE A 146 -3.57 -4.63 9.47
C PHE A 146 -4.92 -4.98 8.80
N PRO A 147 -5.92 -5.44 9.56
CA PRO A 147 -7.19 -5.93 9.02
C PRO A 147 -7.99 -4.90 8.20
N ALA A 148 -7.79 -3.59 8.44
CA ALA A 148 -8.42 -2.53 7.65
C ALA A 148 -7.87 -2.45 6.21
N SER A 149 -6.73 -3.07 5.92
CA SER A 149 -6.14 -3.21 4.59
C SER A 149 -6.35 -4.64 4.07
N SER A 150 -7.60 -5.06 3.94
CA SER A 150 -7.91 -6.43 3.51
C SER A 150 -7.63 -6.67 2.03
N THR A 151 -7.82 -5.66 1.16
CA THR A 151 -7.67 -5.79 -0.29
C THR A 151 -6.26 -5.46 -0.81
N LEU A 152 -5.38 -4.97 0.07
CA LEU A 152 -4.00 -4.62 -0.26
C LEU A 152 -3.04 -5.20 0.77
N ALA A 153 -1.98 -5.84 0.30
CA ALA A 153 -0.78 -6.13 1.11
C ALA A 153 0.37 -5.25 0.64
N SER A 154 1.35 -5.00 1.50
CA SER A 154 2.52 -4.20 1.14
C SER A 154 3.81 -4.69 1.80
N ALA A 155 4.93 -4.36 1.17
CA ALA A 155 6.25 -4.45 1.77
C ALA A 155 7.03 -3.14 1.55
N LEU A 156 7.60 -2.60 2.63
CA LEU A 156 8.67 -1.60 2.55
C LEU A 156 9.99 -2.35 2.45
N VAL A 157 10.70 -2.16 1.34
CA VAL A 157 11.93 -2.87 1.03
C VAL A 157 13.10 -1.89 1.03
N HIS A 158 14.16 -2.26 1.75
CA HIS A 158 15.42 -1.53 1.80
C HIS A 158 16.53 -2.42 1.27
N VAL A 159 17.16 -2.01 0.17
CA VAL A 159 18.21 -2.75 -0.52
C VAL A 159 19.52 -1.96 -0.44
N GLU A 160 20.53 -2.55 0.19
CA GLU A 160 21.85 -1.95 0.32
C GLU A 160 22.51 -1.71 -1.05
N PRO A 161 23.54 -0.85 -1.15
CA PRO A 161 24.37 -0.75 -2.35
C PRO A 161 24.91 -2.13 -2.78
N ASP A 162 25.00 -2.35 -4.09
CA ASP A 162 25.42 -3.61 -4.71
C ASP A 162 24.52 -4.85 -4.40
N ALA A 163 23.42 -4.67 -3.67
CA ALA A 163 22.49 -5.75 -3.35
C ALA A 163 21.30 -5.84 -4.34
N ILE A 164 20.57 -6.96 -4.28
CA ILE A 164 19.45 -7.27 -5.16
C ILE A 164 18.28 -7.88 -4.40
N ARG A 165 17.05 -7.39 -4.67
CA ARG A 165 15.81 -8.14 -4.43
C ARG A 165 15.78 -9.32 -5.38
N GLU A 166 15.96 -10.53 -4.83
CA GLU A 166 16.30 -11.74 -5.60
C GLU A 166 15.29 -12.06 -6.71
N LEU A 167 15.66 -12.91 -7.67
CA LEU A 167 14.73 -13.36 -8.71
C LEU A 167 13.53 -14.10 -8.08
N HIS A 168 12.33 -13.56 -8.28
CA HIS A 168 11.10 -14.08 -7.69
C HIS A 168 9.87 -13.74 -8.54
N TRP A 169 8.70 -14.21 -8.08
CA TRP A 169 7.39 -13.81 -8.61
C TRP A 169 6.31 -13.90 -7.52
N HIS A 170 5.15 -13.33 -7.81
CA HIS A 170 3.98 -13.30 -6.94
C HIS A 170 2.76 -13.92 -7.62
N LYS A 171 1.83 -14.49 -6.84
CA LYS A 171 0.49 -14.86 -7.35
C LYS A 171 -0.35 -13.64 -7.69
N ASN A 172 -0.15 -12.56 -6.94
CA ASN A 172 -0.88 -11.31 -7.09
C ASN A 172 -0.13 -10.36 -8.02
N THR A 173 -0.83 -9.36 -8.54
CA THR A 173 -0.16 -8.28 -9.27
C THR A 173 0.58 -7.41 -8.28
N GLU A 174 1.82 -7.04 -8.61
CA GLU A 174 2.63 -6.12 -7.83
C GLU A 174 2.62 -4.75 -8.49
N TRP A 175 2.29 -3.73 -7.71
CA TRP A 175 2.57 -2.34 -7.98
C TRP A 175 3.73 -1.92 -7.10
N GLY A 176 4.49 -0.93 -7.55
CA GLY A 176 5.46 -0.34 -6.64
C GLY A 176 5.81 1.09 -6.93
N TYR A 177 6.52 1.67 -5.97
CA TYR A 177 6.90 3.07 -5.94
C TYR A 177 8.27 3.26 -5.30
N ILE A 178 9.15 4.01 -5.97
CA ILE A 178 10.50 4.29 -5.48
C ILE A 178 10.48 5.49 -4.54
N LEU A 179 10.84 5.26 -3.28
CA LEU A 179 10.95 6.32 -2.27
C LEU A 179 12.30 7.03 -2.36
N SER A 180 13.40 6.27 -2.50
CA SER A 180 14.75 6.81 -2.61
C SER A 180 15.71 5.84 -3.30
N GLY A 181 16.86 6.35 -3.76
CA GLY A 181 17.89 5.56 -4.42
C GLY A 181 17.58 5.25 -5.89
N ASN A 182 18.45 4.47 -6.53
CA ASN A 182 18.35 4.14 -7.95
C ASN A 182 18.38 2.61 -8.14
N GLY A 183 17.40 2.12 -8.88
CA GLY A 183 17.25 0.70 -9.14
C GLY A 183 17.29 0.35 -10.63
N ARG A 184 17.40 -0.94 -10.91
CA ARG A 184 17.13 -1.54 -12.21
C ARG A 184 16.29 -2.78 -12.00
N ALA A 185 15.22 -2.91 -12.76
CA ALA A 185 14.37 -4.09 -12.75
C ALA A 185 14.29 -4.72 -14.12
N THR A 186 14.06 -6.04 -14.15
CA THR A 186 13.65 -6.75 -15.36
C THR A 186 12.38 -7.52 -15.07
N ALA A 187 11.37 -7.32 -15.91
CA ALA A 187 10.14 -8.12 -15.89
C ALA A 187 10.20 -9.17 -17.01
N PHE A 188 9.96 -10.43 -16.66
CA PHE A 188 9.89 -11.58 -17.56
C PHE A 188 8.45 -12.09 -17.67
N ALA A 189 7.89 -12.00 -18.88
CA ALA A 189 6.50 -12.33 -19.18
C ALA A 189 6.30 -13.78 -19.67
N GLY A 190 7.37 -14.59 -19.74
CA GLY A 190 7.35 -15.86 -20.45
C GLY A 190 7.56 -15.70 -21.96
N SER A 191 7.60 -16.82 -22.68
CA SER A 191 7.68 -16.85 -24.17
C SER A 191 8.83 -16.01 -24.76
N ALA A 192 10.00 -16.05 -24.11
CA ALA A 192 11.19 -15.27 -24.45
C ALA A 192 10.99 -13.73 -24.43
N SER A 193 9.94 -13.25 -23.76
CA SER A 193 9.65 -11.82 -23.60
C SER A 193 10.13 -11.32 -22.24
N ALA A 194 11.02 -10.34 -22.25
CA ALA A 194 11.47 -9.63 -21.07
C ALA A 194 11.74 -8.15 -21.40
N ARG A 195 11.63 -7.29 -20.39
CA ARG A 195 12.02 -5.88 -20.50
C ARG A 195 12.75 -5.43 -19.25
N THR A 196 13.90 -4.80 -19.45
CA THR A 196 14.68 -4.13 -18.40
C THR A 196 14.40 -2.64 -18.43
N PHE A 197 14.30 -2.03 -17.26
CA PHE A 197 14.15 -0.60 -17.09
C PHE A 197 14.87 -0.12 -15.82
N ASP A 198 15.32 1.12 -15.86
CA ASP A 198 15.91 1.80 -14.72
C ASP A 198 14.81 2.49 -13.90
N LEU A 199 15.03 2.64 -12.60
CA LEU A 199 14.10 3.15 -11.62
C LEU A 199 14.77 4.25 -10.79
N GLN A 200 14.08 5.36 -10.55
CA GLN A 200 14.53 6.47 -9.72
C GLN A 200 13.41 6.97 -8.80
N PRO A 201 13.70 7.84 -7.81
CA PRO A 201 12.69 8.33 -6.88
C PRO A 201 11.51 8.99 -7.60
N GLY A 202 10.29 8.60 -7.22
CA GLY A 202 9.05 9.05 -7.87
C GLY A 202 8.55 8.17 -9.01
N ASP A 203 9.36 7.21 -9.51
CA ASP A 203 8.90 6.24 -10.50
C ASP A 203 7.95 5.20 -9.86
N SER A 204 7.00 4.74 -10.66
CA SER A 204 6.13 3.61 -10.33
C SER A 204 6.23 2.49 -11.37
N TRP A 205 5.89 1.27 -10.97
CA TRP A 205 5.85 0.12 -11.87
C TRP A 205 4.66 -0.79 -11.58
N VAL A 206 4.40 -1.70 -12.53
CA VAL A 206 3.49 -2.83 -12.38
C VAL A 206 4.15 -4.08 -12.93
N PHE A 207 4.24 -5.13 -12.10
CA PHE A 207 4.48 -6.49 -12.55
C PHE A 207 3.15 -7.25 -12.53
N PRO A 208 2.61 -7.63 -13.70
CA PRO A 208 1.42 -8.45 -13.76
C PRO A 208 1.63 -9.78 -13.02
N THR A 209 0.53 -10.36 -12.55
CA THR A 209 0.50 -11.68 -11.91
C THR A 209 1.41 -12.69 -12.62
N ASN A 210 2.26 -13.38 -11.83
CA ASN A 210 3.23 -14.39 -12.25
C ASN A 210 4.39 -13.92 -13.14
N PHE A 211 4.60 -12.61 -13.36
CA PHE A 211 5.80 -12.14 -14.05
C PHE A 211 7.02 -12.37 -13.16
N GLY A 212 8.01 -13.09 -13.67
CA GLY A 212 9.29 -13.26 -12.98
C GLY A 212 10.07 -11.97 -13.03
N HIS A 213 10.66 -11.53 -11.92
CA HIS A 213 11.39 -10.28 -11.87
C HIS A 213 12.45 -10.24 -10.77
N TYR A 214 13.27 -9.20 -10.82
CA TYR A 214 14.21 -8.80 -9.79
C TYR A 214 14.26 -7.27 -9.75
N ILE A 215 14.72 -6.71 -8.63
CA ILE A 215 15.03 -5.28 -8.50
C ILE A 215 16.43 -5.16 -7.90
N GLN A 216 17.36 -4.62 -8.66
CA GLN A 216 18.76 -4.46 -8.29
C GLN A 216 19.03 -3.01 -7.90
N ASN A 217 19.76 -2.79 -6.80
CA ASN A 217 20.32 -1.48 -6.51
C ASN A 217 21.51 -1.22 -7.45
N VAL A 218 21.45 -0.12 -8.21
CA VAL A 218 22.51 0.29 -9.15
C VAL A 218 23.17 1.61 -8.72
N GLY A 219 22.78 2.14 -7.57
CA GLY A 219 23.36 3.34 -6.97
C GLY A 219 24.37 3.02 -5.86
N ASN A 220 24.91 4.09 -5.27
CA ASN A 220 25.85 4.01 -4.15
C ASN A 220 25.18 4.29 -2.78
N GLU A 221 23.87 4.53 -2.79
CA GLU A 221 23.04 4.77 -1.60
C GLU A 221 21.96 3.68 -1.52
N PRO A 222 21.35 3.45 -0.35
CA PRO A 222 20.26 2.49 -0.23
C PRO A 222 19.09 2.80 -1.17
N LEU A 223 18.62 1.75 -1.85
CA LEU A 223 17.40 1.76 -2.65
C LEU A 223 16.23 1.39 -1.72
N VAL A 224 15.26 2.29 -1.60
CA VAL A 224 14.08 2.10 -0.75
C VAL A 224 12.82 2.24 -1.59
N PHE A 225 11.95 1.24 -1.53
CA PHE A 225 10.72 1.19 -2.32
C PHE A 225 9.60 0.44 -1.63
N LEU A 226 8.38 0.67 -2.12
CA LEU A 226 7.18 -0.06 -1.72
C LEU A 226 6.85 -1.11 -2.78
N GLU A 227 6.62 -2.35 -2.36
CA GLU A 227 5.89 -3.38 -3.11
C GLU A 227 4.45 -3.40 -2.58
N ILE A 228 3.45 -3.40 -3.46
CA ILE A 228 2.02 -3.31 -3.11
C ILE A 228 1.26 -4.34 -3.95
N PHE A 229 0.46 -5.17 -3.29
CA PHE A 229 -0.18 -6.32 -3.91
C PHE A 229 -1.69 -6.19 -3.85
N ARG A 230 -2.33 -6.53 -4.96
CA ARG A 230 -3.78 -6.59 -5.10
C ARG A 230 -4.20 -7.94 -5.68
N GLY A 231 -5.24 -8.55 -5.09
CA GLY A 231 -5.79 -9.83 -5.51
C GLY A 231 -6.42 -9.77 -6.91
N PRO A 232 -6.60 -10.91 -7.59
CA PRO A 232 -7.08 -10.95 -8.97
C PRO A 232 -8.53 -10.44 -9.13
N ASN A 233 -9.38 -10.57 -8.10
CA ASN A 233 -10.74 -10.05 -8.10
C ASN A 233 -10.89 -8.88 -7.12
N PHE A 234 -11.91 -8.05 -7.35
CA PHE A 234 -12.25 -6.98 -6.42
C PHE A 234 -12.81 -7.54 -5.12
N GLY A 235 -12.32 -7.04 -3.98
CA GLY A 235 -12.73 -7.49 -2.65
C GLY A 235 -12.04 -8.78 -2.18
N ASP A 236 -11.08 -9.31 -2.94
CA ASP A 236 -10.28 -10.45 -2.48
C ASP A 236 -9.42 -10.04 -1.27
N ASP A 237 -9.39 -10.91 -0.26
CA ASP A 237 -8.46 -10.82 0.86
C ASP A 237 -7.02 -11.10 0.38
N VAL A 238 -6.11 -10.14 0.58
CA VAL A 238 -4.73 -10.20 0.07
C VAL A 238 -3.74 -10.42 1.20
N LYS A 239 -2.89 -11.45 1.02
CA LYS A 239 -1.73 -11.71 1.87
C LYS A 239 -0.47 -11.51 1.06
N PHE A 240 0.59 -11.05 1.71
CA PHE A 240 1.91 -11.03 1.09
C PHE A 240 2.35 -12.48 0.82
N ASP A 241 2.74 -12.77 -0.42
CA ASP A 241 3.27 -14.06 -0.86
C ASP A 241 4.38 -13.81 -1.86
N ASP A 242 5.44 -14.62 -1.87
CA ASP A 242 6.44 -14.60 -2.94
C ASP A 242 7.07 -15.98 -3.15
N PHE A 243 7.49 -16.25 -4.38
CA PHE A 243 8.18 -17.47 -4.78
C PHE A 243 9.60 -17.14 -5.23
N SER A 244 10.58 -17.62 -4.48
CA SER A 244 11.99 -17.43 -4.82
C SER A 244 12.44 -18.44 -5.86
N LEU A 245 13.04 -17.95 -6.96
CA LEU A 245 13.59 -18.81 -8.01
C LEU A 245 14.67 -19.74 -7.45
N GLN A 246 15.58 -19.20 -6.63
CA GLN A 246 16.67 -19.97 -6.04
C GLN A 246 16.14 -21.09 -5.14
N GLN A 247 15.21 -20.76 -4.24
CA GLN A 247 14.60 -21.75 -3.35
C GLN A 247 13.83 -22.82 -4.15
N TRP A 248 13.08 -22.42 -5.18
CA TRP A 248 12.34 -23.36 -6.02
C TRP A 248 13.28 -24.38 -6.69
N LEU A 249 14.38 -23.92 -7.27
CA LEU A 249 15.38 -24.78 -7.89
C LEU A 249 16.09 -25.67 -6.85
N ALA A 250 16.44 -25.12 -5.68
CA ALA A 250 17.12 -25.87 -4.61
C ALA A 250 16.27 -26.97 -3.96
N LEU A 251 14.94 -26.87 -4.05
CA LEU A 251 13.98 -27.81 -3.46
C LEU A 251 13.42 -28.84 -4.48
N ASN A 252 14.02 -28.93 -5.66
CA ASN A 252 13.71 -29.98 -6.66
C ASN A 252 14.86 -31.00 -6.79
N PRO A 253 14.61 -32.20 -7.36
CA PRO A 253 15.67 -33.16 -7.65
C PRO A 253 16.81 -32.52 -8.46
N PRO A 254 18.07 -32.58 -7.99
CA PRO A 254 19.19 -31.89 -8.65
C PRO A 254 19.40 -32.29 -10.11
N GLU A 255 19.16 -33.56 -10.44
CA GLU A 255 19.26 -34.09 -11.80
C GLU A 255 18.24 -33.47 -12.76
N LEU A 256 17.02 -33.19 -12.25
CA LEU A 256 15.96 -32.54 -13.02
C LEU A 256 16.36 -31.09 -13.33
N VAL A 257 16.77 -30.35 -12.29
CA VAL A 257 17.16 -28.94 -12.44
C VAL A 257 18.39 -28.79 -13.32
N ALA A 258 19.42 -29.61 -13.10
CA ALA A 258 20.64 -29.62 -13.90
C ALA A 258 20.35 -29.87 -15.38
N ARG A 259 19.47 -30.83 -15.70
CA ARG A 259 19.04 -31.12 -17.06
C ARG A 259 18.29 -29.95 -17.69
N ASN A 260 17.33 -29.37 -16.97
CA ASN A 260 16.50 -28.28 -17.49
C ASN A 260 17.29 -26.99 -17.74
N LEU A 261 18.27 -26.68 -16.87
CA LEU A 261 19.10 -25.48 -16.99
C LEU A 261 20.39 -25.72 -17.80
N ASN A 262 20.68 -26.97 -18.17
CA ASN A 262 21.94 -27.37 -18.80
C ASN A 262 23.18 -26.95 -18.00
N VAL A 263 23.17 -27.24 -16.69
CA VAL A 263 24.28 -26.99 -15.75
C VAL A 263 24.68 -28.28 -15.04
N SER A 264 25.80 -28.28 -14.30
CA SER A 264 26.20 -29.46 -13.52
C SER A 264 25.32 -29.63 -12.28
N ILE A 265 25.17 -30.88 -11.83
CA ILE A 265 24.52 -31.20 -10.54
C ILE A 265 25.21 -30.46 -9.39
N SER A 266 26.54 -30.30 -9.45
CA SER A 266 27.29 -29.58 -8.43
C SER A 266 26.93 -28.10 -8.32
N VAL A 267 26.54 -27.44 -9.42
CA VAL A 267 26.01 -26.06 -9.39
C VAL A 267 24.67 -26.04 -8.66
N VAL A 268 23.77 -26.98 -8.97
CA VAL A 268 22.45 -27.06 -8.32
C VAL A 268 22.58 -27.31 -6.81
N GLN A 269 23.54 -28.15 -6.41
CA GLN A 269 23.79 -28.46 -4.99
C GLN A 269 24.32 -27.27 -4.18
N GLN A 270 24.79 -26.20 -4.83
CA GLN A 270 25.24 -24.97 -4.15
C GLN A 270 24.08 -24.00 -3.88
N LEU A 271 22.92 -24.20 -4.50
CA LEU A 271 21.76 -23.31 -4.33
C LEU A 271 21.24 -23.37 -2.90
N LYS A 272 20.78 -22.22 -2.37
CA LYS A 272 20.23 -22.13 -1.01
C LYS A 272 18.78 -22.63 -1.00
N LYS A 273 18.48 -23.51 -0.04
CA LYS A 273 17.12 -24.01 0.22
C LYS A 273 16.26 -23.02 0.99
N GLU A 274 16.89 -22.12 1.73
CA GLU A 274 16.22 -21.03 2.41
C GLU A 274 16.10 -19.82 1.48
N LYS A 275 14.97 -19.12 1.55
CA LYS A 275 14.73 -17.89 0.81
C LYS A 275 15.69 -16.82 1.29
N GLN A 276 16.37 -16.13 0.36
CA GLN A 276 17.36 -15.12 0.71
C GLN A 276 16.77 -13.70 0.71
N ILE A 277 15.66 -13.48 -0.02
CA ILE A 277 14.89 -12.23 -0.13
C ILE A 277 15.69 -11.09 -0.77
N LEU A 278 16.73 -10.61 -0.08
CA LEU A 278 17.69 -9.61 -0.55
C LEU A 278 19.10 -10.18 -0.44
N VAL A 279 19.86 -10.18 -1.53
CA VAL A 279 21.18 -10.83 -1.65
C VAL A 279 22.27 -9.78 -1.87
N ALA A 280 23.38 -9.92 -1.15
CA ALA A 280 24.65 -9.18 -1.33
C ALA A 280 25.83 -10.13 -1.52
#